data_AF-A0A5M8P5L7-F1
#
_entry.id   AF-A0A5M8P5L7-F1
#
_cell.length_a   1.000
_cell.length_b   1.000
_cell.length_c   1.000
_cell.angle_alpha   90.00
_cell.angle_beta   90.00
_cell.angle_gamma   90.00
#
_symmetry.space_group_name_H-M   'P 1'
#
loop_
_entity.id
_entity.type
_entity.pdbx_description
1 polymer ?
#
loop_
_entity_poly.entity_id
_entity_poly.type
_entity_poly.pdbx_seq_one_letter_code
_entity_poly.pdbx_strand_id
1 'polypeptide(L)'
;MNMKHGYFFLFILLIACADSSSRRGTLTQNDQESESAEMLIAKPVVNVYVENSGSMDGYVKGITDFEQAVYNYLTDLQISDIADTLQLFYINSQIIPQQANLTDFIENLEPQTFRARGGNRESTDIAQLLQMVLSETNDSTVAIFVSDCIFSPGRGKNAGQYLVNQQIAIKSIFSEKLKQQDLAVIVYQLSSQFAGYYYNRENCAVAINDRRPFYIWLLGNPKYLSQMQTNIPATKFKGSGVQQVFSLTTGNQTVNYAIRLGSGDFKLDKQHPKTHITQAKKSTHHKNAGKFAFSVDADFSSFLLDDAYLKDTVHYRLNDTDFQISLSNSPHHSPYVTALNFASPIIKKSVLSVRLLMQVPEWTTQMNDNEGLDIFAPDAMRKTFGIKYLIDGVFEAYTRKTDYYTDIRISINK
;
A
#
# COMPACT_ATOMS: atom_id res chain seq x y z
N MET A 1 -65.54 16.43 20.86
CA MET A 1 -64.83 17.70 20.60
C MET A 1 -63.45 17.34 20.08
N ASN A 2 -63.16 17.75 18.84
CA ASN A 2 -61.90 17.66 18.06
C ASN A 2 -61.36 16.24 17.77
N MET A 3 -61.66 15.65 16.59
CA MET A 3 -60.99 15.85 15.27
C MET A 3 -59.55 15.28 15.25
N LYS A 4 -59.06 14.47 14.31
CA LYS A 4 -59.54 14.00 12.99
C LYS A 4 -58.51 12.97 12.42
N HIS A 5 -59.01 11.94 11.72
CA HIS A 5 -58.48 11.32 10.46
C HIS A 5 -57.23 10.42 10.57
N GLY A 6 -57.22 9.15 10.12
CA GLY A 6 -57.52 8.62 8.77
C GLY A 6 -56.16 8.40 8.06
N TYR A 7 -55.77 7.26 7.47
CA TYR A 7 -56.50 6.31 6.64
C TYR A 7 -55.81 4.94 6.60
N PHE A 8 -56.66 3.91 6.46
CA PHE A 8 -56.41 2.54 6.07
C PHE A 8 -56.22 2.48 4.54
N PHE A 9 -55.24 1.74 4.01
CA PHE A 9 -55.22 1.44 2.57
C PHE A 9 -55.31 -0.07 2.33
N LEU A 10 -56.33 -0.39 1.54
CA LEU A 10 -56.93 -1.69 1.27
C LEU A 10 -56.33 -2.27 -0.02
N PHE A 11 -55.96 -3.55 0.04
CA PHE A 11 -55.67 -4.38 -1.12
C PHE A 11 -56.95 -4.61 -1.94
N ILE A 12 -56.96 -4.26 -3.23
CA ILE A 12 -57.94 -4.79 -4.19
C ILE A 12 -57.22 -5.25 -5.45
N LEU A 13 -57.34 -6.55 -5.69
CA LEU A 13 -57.00 -7.26 -6.91
C LEU A 13 -58.30 -7.42 -7.71
N LEU A 14 -58.37 -6.96 -8.96
CA LEU A 14 -59.42 -7.37 -9.91
C LEU A 14 -58.85 -7.48 -11.33
N ILE A 15 -59.22 -8.58 -11.97
CA ILE A 15 -58.75 -9.12 -13.25
C ILE A 15 -59.80 -8.87 -14.35
N ALA A 16 -59.30 -8.58 -15.55
CA ALA A 16 -59.81 -8.84 -16.92
C ALA A 16 -61.13 -8.23 -17.44
N CYS A 17 -61.08 -7.67 -18.66
CA CYS A 17 -61.55 -8.35 -19.89
C CYS A 17 -61.09 -7.64 -21.19
N ALA A 18 -61.07 -8.43 -22.27
CA ALA A 18 -60.71 -8.17 -23.68
C ALA A 18 -61.51 -7.00 -24.32
N ASP A 19 -61.16 -6.39 -25.47
CA ASP A 19 -60.92 -7.02 -26.77
C ASP A 19 -60.43 -6.04 -27.87
N SER A 20 -59.71 -6.59 -28.86
CA SER A 20 -59.49 -6.15 -30.27
C SER A 20 -59.00 -4.74 -30.67
N SER A 21 -57.85 -4.68 -31.36
CA SER A 21 -57.71 -4.30 -32.80
C SER A 21 -56.42 -3.54 -33.20
N SER A 22 -55.58 -4.26 -33.97
CA SER A 22 -54.76 -3.80 -35.12
C SER A 22 -53.49 -2.92 -34.96
N ARG A 23 -52.48 -3.36 -35.73
CA ARG A 23 -51.36 -2.65 -36.38
C ARG A 23 -49.98 -2.57 -35.69
N ARG A 24 -49.10 -3.45 -36.19
CA ARG A 24 -47.65 -3.32 -36.52
C ARG A 24 -46.94 -2.03 -36.10
N GLY A 25 -45.84 -2.20 -35.36
CA GLY A 25 -44.71 -1.27 -35.29
C GLY A 25 -43.68 -1.73 -34.26
N THR A 26 -42.49 -2.10 -34.74
CA THR A 26 -41.35 -2.66 -34.00
C THR A 26 -40.65 -1.63 -33.10
N LEU A 27 -39.93 -2.14 -32.08
CA LEU A 27 -38.86 -1.55 -31.25
C LEU A 27 -39.28 -1.09 -29.85
N THR A 28 -38.80 -1.82 -28.83
CA THR A 28 -37.91 -1.33 -27.74
C THR A 28 -37.62 -2.48 -26.77
N GLN A 29 -36.33 -2.73 -26.50
CA GLN A 29 -35.70 -2.67 -25.17
C GLN A 29 -36.47 -3.37 -24.05
N ASN A 30 -35.83 -4.38 -23.46
CA ASN A 30 -35.82 -4.47 -22.01
C ASN A 30 -34.46 -4.94 -21.54
N ASP A 31 -33.85 -4.01 -20.82
CA ASP A 31 -32.61 -4.05 -20.09
C ASP A 31 -32.57 -5.25 -19.14
N GLN A 32 -31.53 -6.08 -19.26
CA GLN A 32 -31.03 -6.81 -18.10
C GLN A 32 -30.06 -5.89 -17.39
N GLU A 33 -30.56 -5.14 -16.40
CA GLU A 33 -29.72 -4.64 -15.32
C GLU A 33 -29.13 -5.87 -14.62
N SER A 34 -27.88 -6.20 -14.92
CA SER A 34 -27.10 -7.04 -14.02
C SER A 34 -26.69 -6.17 -12.84
N GLU A 35 -27.48 -6.21 -11.77
CA GLU A 35 -26.98 -5.87 -10.44
C GLU A 35 -25.75 -6.74 -10.19
N SER A 36 -24.57 -6.14 -10.30
CA SER A 36 -23.35 -6.72 -9.76
C SER A 36 -23.50 -6.75 -8.25
N ALA A 37 -23.90 -7.89 -7.71
CA ALA A 37 -23.79 -8.14 -6.28
C ALA A 37 -22.32 -7.93 -5.89
N GLU A 38 -22.02 -6.85 -5.18
CA GLU A 38 -20.75 -6.69 -4.49
C GLU A 38 -20.60 -7.90 -3.56
N MET A 39 -19.70 -8.81 -3.94
CA MET A 39 -19.38 -9.95 -3.12
C MET A 39 -18.74 -9.41 -1.84
N LEU A 40 -19.47 -9.47 -0.72
CA LEU A 40 -18.96 -9.04 0.59
C LEU A 40 -17.63 -9.75 0.85
N ILE A 41 -16.55 -8.97 0.88
CA ILE A 41 -15.22 -9.50 1.20
C ILE A 41 -15.26 -9.93 2.67
N ALA A 42 -15.07 -11.22 2.92
CA ALA A 42 -14.99 -11.77 4.28
C ALA A 42 -13.83 -11.09 5.04
N LYS A 43 -14.12 -10.52 6.22
CA LYS A 43 -13.17 -9.77 7.02
C LYS A 43 -12.01 -10.67 7.48
N PRO A 44 -10.76 -10.18 7.51
CA PRO A 44 -9.62 -10.96 7.96
C PRO A 44 -9.51 -10.97 9.49
N VAL A 45 -8.85 -11.99 10.02
CA VAL A 45 -8.27 -11.91 11.37
C VAL A 45 -7.02 -11.02 11.32
N VAL A 46 -6.92 -10.04 12.20
CA VAL A 46 -5.79 -9.12 12.27
C VAL A 46 -4.91 -9.47 13.47
N ASN A 47 -3.68 -9.90 13.20
CA ASN A 47 -2.68 -10.21 14.22
C ASN A 47 -1.74 -9.02 14.39
N VAL A 48 -1.72 -8.42 15.57
CA VAL A 48 -0.88 -7.27 15.90
C VAL A 48 0.31 -7.73 16.71
N TYR A 49 1.52 -7.46 16.22
CA TYR A 49 2.78 -7.79 16.84
C TYR A 49 3.53 -6.49 17.16
N VAL A 50 3.65 -6.18 18.45
CA VAL A 50 4.51 -5.09 18.92
C VAL A 50 5.83 -5.70 19.41
N GLU A 51 6.95 -5.31 18.80
CA GLU A 51 8.25 -5.75 19.28
C GLU A 51 8.49 -5.24 20.71
N ASN A 52 8.92 -6.13 21.60
CA ASN A 52 9.17 -5.79 23.01
C ASN A 52 10.64 -5.96 23.43
N SER A 53 11.59 -5.85 22.50
CA SER A 53 13.03 -5.87 22.80
C SER A 53 13.47 -4.68 23.66
N GLY A 54 14.71 -4.70 24.17
CA GLY A 54 15.24 -3.63 25.01
C GLY A 54 15.32 -2.26 24.32
N SER A 55 15.51 -2.22 22.99
CA SER A 55 15.57 -0.97 22.23
C SER A 55 14.22 -0.26 22.15
N MET A 56 13.11 -1.01 22.31
CA MET A 56 11.77 -0.45 22.27
C MET A 56 11.38 0.30 23.56
N ASP A 57 12.09 0.10 24.68
CA ASP A 57 11.77 0.69 25.99
C ASP A 57 11.66 2.23 25.95
N GLY A 58 12.45 2.91 25.10
CA GLY A 58 12.43 4.36 25.02
C GLY A 58 11.16 4.93 24.39
N TYR A 59 10.47 4.18 23.53
CA TYR A 59 9.27 4.62 22.83
C TYR A 59 8.00 4.51 23.67
N VAL A 60 8.00 3.65 24.69
CA VAL A 60 6.82 3.32 25.50
C VAL A 60 6.91 3.88 26.91
N LYS A 61 7.69 4.95 27.11
CA LYS A 61 7.94 5.53 28.42
C LYS A 61 7.13 6.82 28.59
N GLY A 62 5.99 6.69 29.25
CA GLY A 62 5.00 7.77 29.34
C GLY A 62 4.35 8.07 27.99
N ILE A 63 3.52 9.12 27.92
CA ILE A 63 2.68 9.35 26.74
C ILE A 63 3.53 9.82 25.54
N THR A 64 3.77 8.94 24.58
CA THR A 64 4.54 9.22 23.36
C THR A 64 3.69 9.19 22.09
N ASP A 65 4.22 9.75 20.99
CA ASP A 65 3.58 9.65 19.68
C ASP A 65 3.51 8.21 19.16
N PHE A 66 4.40 7.31 19.62
CA PHE A 66 4.36 5.88 19.34
C PHE A 66 3.07 5.26 19.87
N GLU A 67 2.78 5.45 21.17
CA GLU A 67 1.57 4.93 21.80
C GLU A 67 0.32 5.52 21.14
N GLN A 68 0.32 6.83 20.87
CA GLN A 68 -0.79 7.48 20.19
C GLN A 68 -1.04 6.94 18.78
N ALA A 69 0.01 6.74 17.98
CA ALA A 69 -0.11 6.26 16.61
C ALA A 69 -0.60 4.81 16.57
N VAL A 70 -0.01 3.92 17.37
CA VAL A 70 -0.42 2.51 17.46
C VAL A 70 -1.85 2.43 17.98
N TYR A 71 -2.18 3.13 19.06
CA TYR A 71 -3.52 3.08 19.64
C TYR A 71 -4.59 3.60 18.69
N ASN A 72 -4.35 4.77 18.07
CA ASN A 72 -5.30 5.33 17.12
C ASN A 72 -5.53 4.38 15.94
N TYR A 73 -4.47 3.83 15.35
CA TYR A 73 -4.61 2.96 14.20
C TYR A 73 -5.40 1.68 14.52
N LEU A 74 -5.10 1.04 15.66
CA LEU A 74 -5.82 -0.15 16.10
C LEU A 74 -7.27 0.14 16.49
N THR A 75 -7.54 1.32 17.06
CA THR A 75 -8.90 1.76 17.37
C THR A 75 -9.70 2.01 16.10
N ASP A 76 -9.10 2.69 15.12
CA ASP A 76 -9.75 2.94 13.82
C ASP A 76 -10.03 1.64 13.06
N LEU A 77 -9.19 0.61 13.22
CA LEU A 77 -9.45 -0.74 12.69
C LEU A 77 -10.70 -1.37 13.30
N GLN A 78 -10.87 -1.27 14.62
CA GLN A 78 -12.07 -1.78 15.30
C GLN A 78 -13.32 -0.99 14.92
N ILE A 79 -13.25 0.34 14.85
CA ILE A 79 -14.39 1.22 14.54
C ILE A 79 -14.82 1.06 13.07
N SER A 80 -13.87 0.87 12.15
CA SER A 80 -14.16 0.75 10.73
C SER A 80 -14.80 -0.59 10.36
N ASP A 81 -14.86 -1.55 11.30
CA ASP A 81 -15.48 -2.86 11.10
C ASP A 81 -14.90 -3.65 9.90
N ILE A 82 -13.61 -3.47 9.62
CA ILE A 82 -12.89 -4.09 8.50
C ILE A 82 -12.03 -5.31 8.92
N ALA A 83 -12.12 -5.71 10.19
CA ALA A 83 -11.45 -6.87 10.76
C ALA A 83 -12.50 -7.76 11.43
N ASP A 84 -12.35 -9.09 11.33
CA ASP A 84 -13.20 -10.05 12.03
C ASP A 84 -12.85 -10.11 13.51
N THR A 85 -11.54 -10.28 13.78
CA THR A 85 -10.98 -10.29 15.13
C THR A 85 -9.66 -9.55 15.13
N LEU A 86 -9.36 -8.87 16.25
CA LEU A 86 -8.06 -8.25 16.51
C LEU A 86 -7.34 -9.06 17.60
N GLN A 87 -6.24 -9.73 17.25
CA GLN A 87 -5.40 -10.50 18.16
C GLN A 87 -4.12 -9.73 18.49
N LEU A 88 -3.76 -9.65 19.76
CA LEU A 88 -2.67 -8.80 20.25
C LEU A 88 -1.51 -9.64 20.78
N PHE A 89 -0.31 -9.33 20.32
CA PHE A 89 0.91 -10.06 20.65
C PHE A 89 2.05 -9.08 20.93
N TYR A 90 2.89 -9.44 21.91
CA TYR A 90 4.28 -9.00 21.91
C TYR A 90 5.13 -9.98 21.13
N ILE A 91 6.25 -9.51 20.59
CA ILE A 91 7.18 -10.35 19.84
C ILE A 91 8.65 -10.00 20.11
N ASN A 92 9.49 -11.02 20.25
CA ASN A 92 10.96 -10.90 20.27
C ASN A 92 11.57 -12.21 19.74
N SER A 93 12.37 -12.94 20.52
CA SER A 93 12.70 -14.35 20.27
C SER A 93 11.51 -15.32 20.08
N GLN A 94 10.29 -14.91 20.45
CA GLN A 94 9.06 -15.70 20.31
C GLN A 94 7.84 -14.78 20.24
N ILE A 95 6.70 -15.32 19.78
CA ILE A 95 5.38 -14.68 19.85
C ILE A 95 4.80 -14.87 21.25
N ILE A 96 4.34 -13.78 21.87
CA ILE A 96 3.81 -13.76 23.25
C ILE A 96 2.37 -13.23 23.21
N PRO A 97 1.35 -14.10 23.26
CA PRO A 97 -0.06 -13.71 23.24
C PRO A 97 -0.44 -12.80 24.41
N GLN A 98 -1.23 -11.76 24.13
CA GLN A 98 -1.81 -10.88 25.14
C GLN A 98 -3.30 -11.18 25.30
N GLN A 99 -3.74 -11.40 26.53
CA GLN A 99 -5.16 -11.66 26.87
C GLN A 99 -5.95 -10.37 27.12
N ALA A 100 -5.33 -9.22 26.93
CA ALA A 100 -5.90 -7.92 27.25
C ALA A 100 -6.81 -7.44 26.12
N ASN A 101 -7.85 -6.67 26.43
CA ASN A 101 -8.57 -5.92 25.40
C ASN A 101 -7.64 -4.82 24.84
N LEU A 102 -8.03 -4.16 23.73
CA LEU A 102 -7.17 -3.17 23.09
C LEU A 102 -6.76 -2.03 24.03
N THR A 103 -7.68 -1.51 24.83
CA THR A 103 -7.41 -0.43 25.79
C THR A 103 -6.36 -0.87 26.81
N ASP A 104 -6.57 -2.03 27.45
CA ASP A 104 -5.63 -2.59 28.42
C ASP A 104 -4.27 -2.89 27.77
N PHE A 105 -4.24 -3.37 26.52
CA PHE A 105 -3.00 -3.65 25.81
C PHE A 105 -2.16 -2.38 25.60
N ILE A 106 -2.81 -1.28 25.22
CA ILE A 106 -2.16 0.00 24.98
C ILE A 106 -1.76 0.71 26.27
N GLU A 107 -2.65 0.77 27.27
CA GLU A 107 -2.35 1.41 28.57
C GLU A 107 -1.20 0.72 29.30
N ASN A 108 -0.91 -0.54 28.95
CA ASN A 108 0.22 -1.30 29.48
C ASN A 108 1.43 -1.32 28.54
N LEU A 109 1.49 -0.50 27.48
CA LEU A 109 2.72 -0.26 26.73
C LEU A 109 3.68 0.55 27.60
N GLU A 110 4.41 -0.16 28.47
CA GLU A 110 5.38 0.42 29.39
C GLU A 110 6.61 -0.49 29.50
N PRO A 111 7.82 0.03 29.78
CA PRO A 111 9.04 -0.77 29.83
C PRO A 111 8.98 -1.87 30.89
N GLN A 112 8.25 -1.62 31.98
CA GLN A 112 8.04 -2.62 33.03
C GLN A 112 7.17 -3.78 32.55
N THR A 113 6.10 -3.50 31.79
CA THR A 113 5.25 -4.53 31.18
C THR A 113 6.05 -5.35 30.16
N PHE A 114 6.83 -4.69 29.29
CA PHE A 114 7.67 -5.39 28.32
C PHE A 114 8.64 -6.37 28.99
N ARG A 115 9.27 -5.95 30.10
CA ARG A 115 10.11 -6.81 30.94
C ARG A 115 9.33 -7.97 31.57
N ALA A 116 8.16 -7.70 32.13
CA ALA A 116 7.36 -8.69 32.84
C ALA A 116 6.80 -9.79 31.92
N ARG A 117 6.52 -9.46 30.64
CA ARG A 117 5.99 -10.43 29.66
C ARG A 117 7.04 -11.39 29.10
N GLY A 118 8.34 -11.09 29.25
CA GLY A 118 9.43 -12.02 29.00
C GLY A 118 9.85 -12.17 27.54
N GLY A 119 10.40 -13.35 27.23
CA GLY A 119 11.20 -13.62 26.03
C GLY A 119 12.63 -13.10 26.13
N ASN A 120 13.48 -13.39 25.14
CA ASN A 120 14.82 -12.82 25.05
C ASN A 120 14.74 -11.43 24.43
N ARG A 121 15.06 -10.42 25.26
CA ARG A 121 14.98 -8.99 24.90
C ARG A 121 16.34 -8.37 24.58
N GLU A 122 17.43 -9.14 24.68
CA GLU A 122 18.81 -8.64 24.52
C GLU A 122 19.18 -8.44 23.05
N SER A 123 18.65 -9.29 22.17
CA SER A 123 18.90 -9.21 20.74
C SER A 123 17.73 -9.76 19.95
N THR A 124 17.38 -9.04 18.90
CA THR A 124 16.35 -9.43 17.93
C THR A 124 17.02 -9.71 16.59
N ASP A 125 16.80 -10.89 16.02
CA ASP A 125 17.11 -11.16 14.61
C ASP A 125 15.88 -10.80 13.77
N ILE A 126 15.96 -9.69 13.02
CA ILE A 126 14.82 -9.13 12.29
C ILE A 126 14.31 -10.10 11.22
N ALA A 127 15.20 -10.84 10.55
CA ALA A 127 14.78 -11.87 9.59
C ALA A 127 13.95 -12.96 10.30
N GLN A 128 14.38 -13.42 11.47
CA GLN A 128 13.60 -14.41 12.26
C GLN A 128 12.27 -13.85 12.75
N LEU A 129 12.21 -12.57 13.18
CA LEU A 129 10.95 -11.92 13.52
C LEU A 129 9.96 -11.94 12.36
N LEU A 130 10.39 -11.48 11.19
CA LEU A 130 9.55 -11.46 9.99
C LEU A 130 9.13 -12.87 9.58
N GLN A 131 10.00 -13.87 9.76
CA GLN A 131 9.65 -15.27 9.53
C GLN A 131 8.51 -15.73 10.46
N MET A 132 8.58 -15.41 11.75
CA MET A 132 7.51 -15.75 12.71
C MET A 132 6.20 -15.04 12.35
N VAL A 133 6.26 -13.74 12.06
CA VAL A 133 5.08 -12.96 11.65
C VAL A 133 4.45 -13.57 10.38
N LEU A 134 5.24 -13.81 9.33
CA LEU A 134 4.74 -14.35 8.08
C LEU A 134 4.28 -15.81 8.18
N SER A 135 4.80 -16.59 9.14
CA SER A 135 4.32 -17.95 9.38
C SER A 135 2.87 -17.97 9.87
N GLU A 136 2.43 -16.90 10.55
CA GLU A 136 1.07 -16.71 11.03
C GLU A 136 0.19 -15.89 10.06
N THR A 137 0.76 -15.37 8.95
CA THR A 137 0.00 -14.62 7.93
C THR A 137 -0.42 -15.51 6.76
N ASN A 138 -1.69 -15.90 6.65
CA ASN A 138 -2.27 -16.56 5.48
C ASN A 138 -3.26 -15.67 4.67
N ASP A 139 -3.92 -16.23 3.66
CA ASP A 139 -4.88 -15.54 2.78
C ASP A 139 -6.10 -14.91 3.47
N SER A 140 -6.38 -15.27 4.72
CA SER A 140 -7.51 -14.79 5.54
C SER A 140 -7.06 -13.97 6.76
N THR A 141 -5.77 -13.66 6.86
CA THR A 141 -5.20 -12.91 7.97
C THR A 141 -4.40 -11.72 7.48
N VAL A 142 -4.36 -10.65 8.26
CA VAL A 142 -3.42 -9.54 8.10
C VAL A 142 -2.54 -9.48 9.34
N ALA A 143 -1.22 -9.35 9.16
CA ALA A 143 -0.31 -9.05 10.24
C ALA A 143 0.04 -7.56 10.25
N ILE A 144 -0.01 -6.98 11.45
CA ILE A 144 0.49 -5.64 11.75
C ILE A 144 1.73 -5.82 12.61
N PHE A 145 2.90 -5.41 12.13
CA PHE A 145 4.15 -5.53 12.87
C PHE A 145 4.74 -4.14 13.17
N VAL A 146 5.02 -3.88 14.44
CA VAL A 146 5.50 -2.58 14.94
C VAL A 146 6.86 -2.73 15.60
N SER A 147 7.86 -1.98 15.13
CA SER A 147 9.25 -2.10 15.58
C SER A 147 10.07 -0.85 15.23
N ASP A 148 11.16 -0.60 15.95
CA ASP A 148 12.19 0.38 15.56
C ASP A 148 13.05 -0.07 14.37
N CYS A 149 12.99 -1.37 14.04
CA CYS A 149 13.72 -2.05 12.97
C CYS A 149 15.25 -1.84 13.03
N ILE A 150 15.81 -1.65 14.22
CA ILE A 150 17.25 -1.46 14.40
C ILE A 150 17.96 -2.82 14.41
N PHE A 151 18.88 -3.03 13.46
CA PHE A 151 19.73 -4.22 13.51
C PHE A 151 20.76 -4.11 14.65
N SER A 152 21.03 -5.22 15.34
CA SER A 152 22.13 -5.25 16.32
C SER A 152 22.94 -6.54 16.23
N PRO A 153 23.97 -6.59 15.37
CA PRO A 153 24.81 -7.78 15.24
C PRO A 153 25.52 -8.12 16.56
N GLY A 154 25.88 -7.12 17.35
CA GLY A 154 26.63 -7.28 18.59
C GLY A 154 28.15 -7.23 18.39
N ARG A 155 28.86 -7.02 19.51
CA ARG A 155 30.30 -6.80 19.54
C ARG A 155 31.10 -7.89 18.82
N GLY A 156 32.11 -7.47 18.06
CA GLY A 156 33.06 -8.37 17.38
C GLY A 156 32.52 -9.02 16.09
N LYS A 157 31.29 -8.71 15.68
CA LYS A 157 30.74 -9.16 14.39
C LYS A 157 31.00 -8.13 13.28
N ASN A 158 31.19 -8.62 12.06
CA ASN A 158 31.27 -7.77 10.87
C ASN A 158 29.86 -7.28 10.52
N ALA A 159 29.60 -6.00 10.74
CA ALA A 159 28.30 -5.38 10.56
C ALA A 159 27.82 -5.39 9.10
N GLY A 160 28.71 -5.11 8.15
CA GLY A 160 28.38 -5.14 6.72
C GLY A 160 27.99 -6.54 6.26
N GLN A 161 28.77 -7.56 6.64
CA GLN A 161 28.42 -8.95 6.32
C GLN A 161 27.11 -9.38 6.99
N TYR A 162 26.87 -8.95 8.22
CA TYR A 162 25.63 -9.24 8.92
C TYR A 162 24.41 -8.65 8.21
N LEU A 163 24.46 -7.37 7.82
CA LEU A 163 23.38 -6.71 7.09
C LEU A 163 23.09 -7.39 5.74
N VAL A 164 24.13 -7.75 4.99
CA VAL A 164 23.99 -8.52 3.74
C VAL A 164 23.34 -9.89 4.00
N ASN A 165 23.75 -10.59 5.05
CA ASN A 165 23.15 -11.88 5.41
C ASN A 165 21.67 -11.74 5.79
N GLN A 166 21.32 -10.69 6.54
CA GLN A 166 19.93 -10.39 6.89
C GLN A 166 19.09 -10.09 5.65
N GLN A 167 19.58 -9.26 4.73
CA GLN A 167 18.93 -8.98 3.46
C GLN A 167 18.65 -10.26 2.65
N ILE A 168 19.65 -11.15 2.55
CA ILE A 168 19.50 -12.44 1.86
C ILE A 168 18.46 -13.33 2.55
N ALA A 169 18.47 -13.39 3.88
CA ALA A 169 17.50 -14.16 4.65
C ALA A 169 16.07 -13.63 4.46
N ILE A 170 15.87 -12.32 4.58
CA ILE A 170 14.58 -11.64 4.37
C ILE A 170 14.07 -11.90 2.95
N LYS A 171 14.92 -11.74 1.94
CA LYS A 171 14.59 -12.06 0.55
C LYS A 171 14.10 -13.50 0.40
N SER A 172 14.78 -14.45 1.04
CA SER A 172 14.40 -15.86 1.01
C SER A 172 13.02 -16.08 1.65
N ILE A 173 12.81 -15.54 2.85
CA ILE A 173 11.55 -15.64 3.60
C ILE A 173 10.36 -15.11 2.79
N PHE A 174 10.47 -13.88 2.27
CA PHE A 174 9.41 -13.29 1.45
C PHE A 174 9.23 -14.04 0.13
N SER A 175 10.32 -14.50 -0.51
CA SER A 175 10.24 -15.29 -1.73
C SER A 175 9.46 -16.59 -1.54
N GLU A 176 9.68 -17.30 -0.42
CA GLU A 176 8.93 -18.53 -0.13
C GLU A 176 7.47 -18.21 0.16
N LYS A 177 7.19 -17.12 0.90
CA LYS A 177 5.82 -16.73 1.19
C LYS A 177 5.02 -16.35 -0.05
N LEU A 178 5.64 -15.61 -0.97
CA LEU A 178 5.04 -15.22 -2.27
C LEU A 178 4.75 -16.40 -3.21
N LYS A 179 5.34 -17.58 -2.98
CA LYS A 179 4.96 -18.80 -3.73
C LYS A 179 3.69 -19.44 -3.19
N GLN A 180 3.34 -19.18 -1.93
CA GLN A 180 2.24 -19.82 -1.23
C GLN A 180 0.94 -19.03 -1.37
N GLN A 181 1.04 -17.70 -1.40
CA GLN A 181 -0.13 -16.82 -1.37
C GLN A 181 0.16 -15.46 -2.02
N ASP A 182 -0.93 -14.74 -2.32
CA ASP A 182 -0.83 -13.34 -2.70
C ASP A 182 -0.56 -12.49 -1.45
N LEU A 183 0.56 -11.78 -1.45
CA LEU A 183 1.06 -11.02 -0.30
C LEU A 183 1.41 -9.62 -0.77
N ALA A 184 0.84 -8.63 -0.10
CA ALA A 184 1.24 -7.24 -0.16
C ALA A 184 1.98 -6.82 1.12
N VAL A 185 2.78 -5.77 0.98
CA VAL A 185 3.46 -5.09 2.08
C VAL A 185 3.12 -3.61 2.01
N ILE A 186 2.81 -3.01 3.16
CA ILE A 186 2.84 -1.56 3.36
C ILE A 186 3.72 -1.29 4.58
N VAL A 187 4.63 -0.33 4.47
CA VAL A 187 5.49 0.14 5.54
C VAL A 187 5.22 1.62 5.74
N TYR A 188 4.79 1.98 6.95
CA TYR A 188 4.72 3.37 7.39
C TYR A 188 5.92 3.67 8.26
N GLN A 189 6.66 4.72 7.93
CA GLN A 189 7.66 5.30 8.81
C GLN A 189 7.06 6.49 9.56
N LEU A 190 7.21 6.47 10.88
CA LEU A 190 6.75 7.49 11.80
C LEU A 190 7.90 7.91 12.72
N SER A 191 7.69 8.93 13.53
CA SER A 191 8.66 9.40 14.52
C SER A 191 8.00 9.57 15.87
N SER A 192 8.68 9.22 16.95
CA SER A 192 8.17 9.42 18.31
C SER A 192 9.24 9.92 19.24
N GLN A 193 8.82 10.57 20.34
CA GLN A 193 9.66 10.76 21.51
C GLN A 193 10.24 9.42 21.96
N PHE A 194 11.49 9.45 22.37
CA PHE A 194 12.27 8.33 22.83
C PHE A 194 13.09 8.76 24.04
N ALA A 195 12.81 8.17 25.20
CA ALA A 195 13.53 8.44 26.45
C ALA A 195 14.04 7.14 27.09
N GLY A 196 15.17 6.65 26.62
CA GLY A 196 15.69 5.33 27.01
C GLY A 196 17.11 5.07 26.52
N TYR A 197 17.49 3.81 26.49
CA TYR A 197 18.79 3.38 25.95
C TYR A 197 18.67 3.04 24.47
N TYR A 198 19.43 3.74 23.64
CA TYR A 198 19.73 3.31 22.28
C TYR A 198 20.86 2.29 22.31
N TYR A 199 20.68 1.18 21.60
CA TYR A 199 21.71 0.15 21.44
C TYR A 199 22.30 0.26 20.05
N ASN A 200 23.61 0.52 19.98
CA ASN A 200 24.33 0.58 18.71
C ASN A 200 24.62 -0.83 18.18
N ARG A 201 25.23 -0.93 17.00
CA ARG A 201 25.52 -2.23 16.35
C ARG A 201 26.40 -3.18 17.17
N GLU A 202 27.13 -2.68 18.17
CA GLU A 202 27.99 -3.46 19.06
C GLU A 202 27.28 -3.87 20.36
N ASN A 203 25.97 -3.61 20.49
CA ASN A 203 25.19 -3.70 21.74
C ASN A 203 25.62 -2.72 22.84
N CYS A 204 26.32 -1.64 22.49
CA CYS A 204 26.65 -0.60 23.46
C CYS A 204 25.43 0.31 23.68
N ALA A 205 25.01 0.43 24.94
CA ALA A 205 23.87 1.23 25.34
C ALA A 205 24.26 2.70 25.58
N VAL A 206 23.52 3.62 24.98
CA VAL A 206 23.66 5.07 25.16
C VAL A 206 22.31 5.64 25.55
N ALA A 207 22.25 6.31 26.70
CA ALA A 207 21.02 6.98 27.12
C ALA A 207 20.78 8.21 26.24
N ILE A 208 19.59 8.29 25.65
CA ILE A 208 19.16 9.42 24.83
C ILE A 208 17.75 9.86 25.23
N ASN A 209 17.46 11.13 25.00
CA ASN A 209 16.13 11.72 25.15
C ASN A 209 15.88 12.64 23.96
N ASP A 210 15.37 12.07 22.88
CA ASP A 210 15.19 12.75 21.59
C ASP A 210 14.03 12.08 20.83
N ARG A 211 13.81 12.43 19.56
CA ARG A 211 12.86 11.74 18.69
C ARG A 211 13.57 10.73 17.79
N ARG A 212 13.00 9.53 17.68
CA ARG A 212 13.53 8.45 16.83
C ARG A 212 12.47 7.93 15.86
N PRO A 213 12.87 7.42 14.68
CA PRO A 213 11.94 6.75 13.77
C PRO A 213 11.47 5.41 14.34
N PHE A 214 10.27 4.98 13.98
CA PHE A 214 9.77 3.62 14.15
C PHE A 214 8.87 3.28 12.95
N TYR A 215 8.55 2.00 12.79
CA TYR A 215 7.87 1.49 11.60
C TYR A 215 6.65 0.65 11.96
N ILE A 216 5.59 0.82 11.17
CA ILE A 216 4.40 -0.03 11.21
C ILE A 216 4.30 -0.73 9.85
N TRP A 217 4.35 -2.05 9.86
CA TRP A 217 4.27 -2.91 8.70
C TRP A 217 2.89 -3.55 8.64
N LEU A 218 2.22 -3.48 7.49
CA LEU A 218 1.04 -4.25 7.17
C LEU A 218 1.42 -5.33 6.16
N LEU A 219 1.13 -6.58 6.49
CA LEU A 219 1.47 -7.77 5.71
C LEU A 219 0.21 -8.59 5.52
N GLY A 220 -0.21 -8.84 4.29
CA GLY A 220 -1.41 -9.64 4.03
C GLY A 220 -1.87 -9.60 2.59
N ASN A 221 -3.02 -10.21 2.31
CA ASN A 221 -3.58 -10.19 0.96
C ASN A 221 -3.85 -8.73 0.50
N PRO A 222 -3.49 -8.34 -0.74
CA PRO A 222 -3.66 -6.97 -1.23
C PRO A 222 -5.08 -6.41 -1.06
N LYS A 223 -6.11 -7.24 -1.19
CA LYS A 223 -7.52 -6.81 -1.04
C LYS A 223 -7.82 -6.24 0.35
N TYR A 224 -7.24 -6.85 1.40
CA TYR A 224 -7.44 -6.40 2.78
C TYR A 224 -6.63 -5.14 3.07
N LEU A 225 -5.41 -5.08 2.57
CA LEU A 225 -4.57 -3.90 2.74
C LEU A 225 -5.16 -2.68 2.00
N SER A 226 -5.80 -2.90 0.84
CA SER A 226 -6.54 -1.86 0.12
C SER A 226 -7.71 -1.34 0.95
N GLN A 227 -8.54 -2.24 1.52
CA GLN A 227 -9.62 -1.84 2.43
C GLN A 227 -9.10 -1.05 3.64
N MET A 228 -7.98 -1.45 4.23
CA MET A 228 -7.37 -0.73 5.34
C MET A 228 -6.89 0.67 4.93
N GLN A 229 -6.21 0.82 3.79
CA GLN A 229 -5.78 2.13 3.31
C GLN A 229 -6.95 3.06 2.95
N THR A 230 -8.03 2.54 2.37
CA THR A 230 -9.21 3.34 2.01
C THR A 230 -9.97 3.82 3.25
N ASN A 231 -10.18 2.94 4.24
CA ASN A 231 -10.95 3.30 5.44
C ASN A 231 -10.10 4.06 6.47
N ILE A 232 -8.80 3.77 6.53
CA ILE A 232 -7.83 4.33 7.46
C ILE A 232 -6.61 4.85 6.69
N PRO A 233 -6.78 5.92 5.89
CA PRO A 233 -5.67 6.48 5.12
C PRO A 233 -4.58 7.02 6.05
N ALA A 234 -3.35 7.12 5.54
CA ALA A 234 -2.18 7.59 6.28
C ALA A 234 -2.39 8.96 6.98
N THR A 235 -3.28 9.80 6.45
CA THR A 235 -3.66 11.10 7.02
C THR A 235 -4.48 11.01 8.31
N LYS A 236 -5.03 9.84 8.67
CA LYS A 236 -5.77 9.64 9.93
C LYS A 236 -4.88 9.35 11.13
N PHE A 237 -3.65 8.88 10.91
CA PHE A 237 -2.70 8.56 11.98
C PHE A 237 -2.49 9.75 12.93
N LYS A 238 -2.60 9.50 14.23
CA LYS A 238 -2.23 10.44 15.29
C LYS A 238 -0.73 10.38 15.62
N GLY A 239 -0.31 11.12 16.65
CA GLY A 239 1.10 11.32 16.98
C GLY A 239 1.80 12.21 15.93
N SER A 240 2.96 11.77 15.43
CA SER A 240 3.68 12.51 14.39
C SER A 240 3.01 12.49 13.01
N GLY A 241 2.01 11.62 12.83
CA GLY A 241 1.53 11.21 11.51
C GLY A 241 2.57 10.38 10.74
N VAL A 242 2.12 9.80 9.63
CA VAL A 242 2.97 9.06 8.69
C VAL A 242 3.88 10.03 7.93
N GLN A 243 5.19 9.79 7.98
CA GLN A 243 6.20 10.64 7.32
C GLN A 243 6.61 10.09 5.96
N GLN A 244 6.72 8.76 5.85
CA GLN A 244 7.05 8.08 4.61
C GLN A 244 6.23 6.80 4.47
N VAL A 245 5.97 6.42 3.22
CA VAL A 245 5.27 5.19 2.87
C VAL A 245 6.15 4.40 1.90
N PHE A 246 6.10 3.08 2.04
CA PHE A 246 6.56 2.15 1.02
C PHE A 246 5.55 1.02 0.90
N SER A 247 5.13 0.70 -0.32
CA SER A 247 4.24 -0.42 -0.56
C SER A 247 4.73 -1.29 -1.70
N LEU A 248 4.46 -2.58 -1.59
CA LEU A 248 4.78 -3.59 -2.60
C LEU A 248 3.62 -4.57 -2.76
N THR A 249 3.42 -4.97 -4.01
CA THR A 249 2.48 -5.98 -4.46
C THR A 249 3.17 -6.78 -5.56
N THR A 250 2.68 -7.99 -5.87
CA THR A 250 3.24 -8.75 -7.00
C THR A 250 3.10 -7.96 -8.30
N GLY A 251 4.13 -7.93 -9.13
CA GLY A 251 4.08 -7.23 -10.41
C GLY A 251 3.21 -7.93 -11.46
N ASN A 252 3.13 -7.35 -12.66
CA ASN A 252 2.26 -7.77 -13.77
C ASN A 252 0.75 -7.75 -13.42
N GLN A 253 0.33 -6.82 -12.59
CA GLN A 253 -1.08 -6.58 -12.30
C GLN A 253 -1.82 -6.06 -13.53
N THR A 254 -3.08 -6.45 -13.65
CA THR A 254 -3.98 -5.90 -14.66
C THR A 254 -4.42 -4.51 -14.21
N VAL A 255 -4.35 -3.54 -15.13
CA VAL A 255 -4.86 -2.19 -14.94
C VAL A 255 -5.96 -1.94 -15.97
N ASN A 256 -7.07 -1.34 -15.57
CA ASN A 256 -8.08 -0.90 -16.52
C ASN A 256 -7.63 0.45 -17.09
N TYR A 257 -7.60 0.56 -18.42
CA TYR A 257 -7.19 1.78 -19.10
C TYR A 257 -7.91 1.94 -20.44
N ALA A 258 -7.98 3.18 -20.92
CA ALA A 258 -8.51 3.49 -22.24
C ALA A 258 -7.84 4.73 -22.85
N ILE A 259 -7.63 4.72 -24.17
CA ILE A 259 -7.28 5.93 -24.91
C ILE A 259 -8.43 6.93 -24.79
N ARG A 260 -8.11 8.15 -24.36
CA ARG A 260 -9.07 9.24 -24.24
C ARG A 260 -9.40 9.83 -25.60
N LEU A 261 -10.65 9.65 -26.06
CA LEU A 261 -11.14 10.28 -27.29
C LEU A 261 -11.06 11.81 -27.17
N GLY A 262 -10.64 12.48 -28.24
CA GLY A 262 -10.50 13.94 -28.28
C GLY A 262 -9.24 14.49 -27.62
N SER A 263 -8.34 13.63 -27.12
CA SER A 263 -7.03 14.05 -26.57
C SER A 263 -5.99 14.41 -27.65
N GLY A 264 -6.33 14.21 -28.93
CA GLY A 264 -5.49 14.55 -30.08
C GLY A 264 -6.14 14.17 -31.41
N ASP A 265 -5.39 14.32 -32.49
CA ASP A 265 -5.87 14.12 -33.86
C ASP A 265 -5.68 12.67 -34.33
N PHE A 266 -6.65 11.82 -34.01
CA PHE A 266 -6.67 10.42 -34.41
C PHE A 266 -8.09 9.83 -34.42
N LYS A 267 -8.22 8.59 -34.88
CA LYS A 267 -9.43 7.77 -34.69
C LYS A 267 -9.13 6.55 -33.83
N LEU A 268 -10.13 6.10 -33.09
CA LEU A 268 -10.07 4.82 -32.39
C LEU A 268 -10.42 3.69 -33.37
N ASP A 269 -9.73 2.56 -33.22
CA ASP A 269 -10.12 1.34 -33.92
C ASP A 269 -11.51 0.87 -33.47
N LYS A 270 -12.32 0.34 -34.38
CA LYS A 270 -13.69 -0.10 -34.06
C LYS A 270 -13.73 -1.39 -33.24
N GLN A 271 -12.77 -2.29 -33.42
CA GLN A 271 -12.71 -3.57 -32.71
C GLN A 271 -11.99 -3.42 -31.36
N HIS A 272 -11.01 -2.52 -31.27
CA HIS A 272 -10.19 -2.33 -30.08
C HIS A 272 -10.12 -0.86 -29.62
N PRO A 273 -11.27 -0.19 -29.36
CA PRO A 273 -11.32 1.26 -29.13
C PRO A 273 -10.57 1.73 -27.88
N LYS A 274 -10.34 0.85 -26.90
CA LYS A 274 -9.59 1.20 -25.69
C LYS A 274 -8.08 1.29 -25.91
N THR A 275 -7.53 0.58 -26.89
CA THR A 275 -6.08 0.32 -26.97
C THR A 275 -5.47 0.58 -28.35
N HIS A 276 -6.28 0.82 -29.39
CA HIS A 276 -5.79 0.99 -30.75
C HIS A 276 -6.15 2.36 -31.33
N ILE A 277 -5.12 3.06 -31.79
CA ILE A 277 -5.18 4.30 -32.54
C ILE A 277 -5.03 4.00 -34.04
N THR A 278 -5.81 4.69 -34.87
CA THR A 278 -5.75 4.67 -36.34
C THR A 278 -5.77 6.11 -36.86
N GLN A 279 -5.31 6.33 -38.10
CA GLN A 279 -5.36 7.66 -38.75
C GLN A 279 -4.70 8.76 -37.91
N ALA A 280 -3.59 8.43 -37.23
CA ALA A 280 -2.86 9.35 -36.38
C ALA A 280 -2.29 10.53 -37.20
N LYS A 281 -2.48 11.75 -36.71
CA LYS A 281 -2.00 12.98 -37.32
C LYS A 281 -1.26 13.84 -36.32
N LYS A 282 -0.41 14.73 -36.84
CA LYS A 282 0.24 15.76 -36.03
C LYS A 282 -0.76 16.87 -35.75
N SER A 283 -0.76 17.34 -34.51
CA SER A 283 -1.58 18.45 -34.05
C SER A 283 -1.16 19.75 -34.72
N THR A 284 -2.16 20.56 -35.07
CA THR A 284 -2.01 21.96 -35.51
C THR A 284 -2.19 22.95 -34.35
N HIS A 285 -2.63 22.50 -33.18
CA HIS A 285 -2.83 23.34 -31.99
C HIS A 285 -1.51 23.74 -31.31
N HIS A 286 -1.42 25.00 -30.85
CA HIS A 286 -0.20 25.62 -30.31
C HIS A 286 0.55 24.79 -29.25
N LYS A 287 -0.15 24.11 -28.34
CA LYS A 287 0.50 23.34 -27.26
C LYS A 287 1.28 22.12 -27.76
N ASN A 288 0.86 21.52 -28.88
CA ASN A 288 1.43 20.30 -29.47
C ASN A 288 1.70 20.44 -30.97
N ALA A 289 1.90 21.66 -31.47
CA ALA A 289 2.03 21.92 -32.90
C ALA A 289 3.19 21.10 -33.50
N GLY A 290 2.90 20.35 -34.57
CA GLY A 290 3.90 19.50 -35.24
C GLY A 290 4.21 18.18 -34.54
N LYS A 291 3.52 17.85 -33.44
CA LYS A 291 3.63 16.57 -32.72
C LYS A 291 2.34 15.76 -32.83
N PHE A 292 2.44 14.44 -32.87
CA PHE A 292 1.33 13.54 -32.57
C PHE A 292 1.17 13.44 -31.06
N ALA A 293 -0.04 13.64 -30.56
CA ALA A 293 -0.34 13.59 -29.13
C ALA A 293 -1.63 12.82 -28.89
N PHE A 294 -1.69 12.15 -27.74
CA PHE A 294 -2.88 11.47 -27.24
C PHE A 294 -2.73 11.24 -25.73
N SER A 295 -3.81 10.85 -25.08
CA SER A 295 -3.79 10.48 -23.66
C SER A 295 -4.43 9.13 -23.42
N VAL A 296 -3.98 8.45 -22.38
CA VAL A 296 -4.55 7.23 -21.85
C VAL A 296 -4.97 7.49 -20.42
N ASP A 297 -6.24 7.29 -20.11
CA ASP A 297 -6.74 7.32 -18.74
C ASP A 297 -6.61 5.91 -18.14
N ALA A 298 -5.99 5.81 -16.96
CA ALA A 298 -5.71 4.56 -16.26
C ALA A 298 -6.27 4.59 -14.82
N ASP A 299 -6.80 3.45 -14.38
CA ASP A 299 -7.37 3.27 -13.06
C ASP A 299 -6.40 2.45 -12.19
N PHE A 300 -5.65 3.16 -11.35
CA PHE A 300 -4.73 2.58 -10.39
C PHE A 300 -5.35 2.39 -9.00
N SER A 301 -6.67 2.52 -8.84
CA SER A 301 -7.33 2.43 -7.52
C SER A 301 -7.12 1.09 -6.81
N SER A 302 -6.85 0.02 -7.55
CA SER A 302 -6.52 -1.30 -7.00
C SER A 302 -5.06 -1.43 -6.56
N PHE A 303 -4.21 -0.45 -6.85
CA PHE A 303 -2.79 -0.47 -6.50
C PHE A 303 -2.61 0.18 -5.13
N LEU A 304 -1.79 -0.41 -4.26
CA LEU A 304 -1.51 0.13 -2.92
C LEU A 304 -0.52 1.31 -2.93
N LEU A 305 -0.39 1.98 -4.08
CA LEU A 305 0.56 3.06 -4.32
C LEU A 305 -0.08 4.40 -3.97
N ASP A 306 0.69 5.30 -3.40
CA ASP A 306 0.19 6.65 -3.10
C ASP A 306 0.14 7.55 -4.35
N ASP A 307 -0.61 8.63 -4.21
CA ASP A 307 -0.80 9.65 -5.25
C ASP A 307 0.52 10.28 -5.71
N ALA A 308 1.50 10.43 -4.81
CA ALA A 308 2.78 11.04 -5.13
C ALA A 308 3.58 10.14 -6.08
N TYR A 309 3.59 8.82 -5.80
CA TYR A 309 4.19 7.81 -6.66
C TYR A 309 3.51 7.75 -8.03
N LEU A 310 2.17 7.73 -8.07
CA LEU A 310 1.45 7.63 -9.34
C LEU A 310 1.59 8.89 -10.22
N LYS A 311 1.95 10.04 -9.65
CA LYS A 311 2.08 11.34 -10.32
C LYS A 311 3.52 11.71 -10.69
N ASP A 312 4.52 10.89 -10.36
CA ASP A 312 5.90 11.12 -10.77
C ASP A 312 6.29 10.29 -12.00
N THR A 313 6.68 10.98 -13.07
CA THR A 313 7.11 10.39 -14.34
C THR A 313 8.36 9.50 -14.21
N VAL A 314 9.17 9.66 -13.16
CA VAL A 314 10.38 8.84 -12.93
C VAL A 314 10.04 7.36 -12.70
N HIS A 315 8.81 7.08 -12.27
CA HIS A 315 8.30 5.72 -12.05
C HIS A 315 7.75 5.09 -13.33
N TYR A 316 7.78 5.77 -14.48
CA TYR A 316 7.26 5.25 -15.74
C TYR A 316 8.40 5.02 -16.76
N ARG A 317 8.37 3.87 -17.44
CA ARG A 317 9.31 3.54 -18.52
C ARG A 317 8.57 3.29 -19.82
N LEU A 318 8.94 4.01 -20.87
CA LEU A 318 8.47 3.76 -22.22
C LEU A 318 9.45 2.85 -22.98
N ASN A 319 8.93 2.02 -23.88
CA ASN A 319 9.76 1.26 -24.82
C ASN A 319 10.23 2.11 -26.03
N ASP A 320 9.71 3.32 -26.19
CA ASP A 320 9.93 4.17 -27.35
C ASP A 320 10.33 5.58 -26.92
N THR A 321 11.60 5.93 -27.13
CA THR A 321 12.18 7.22 -26.74
C THR A 321 11.69 8.39 -27.61
N ASP A 322 11.00 8.11 -28.72
CA ASP A 322 10.38 9.16 -29.53
C ASP A 322 9.17 9.78 -28.84
N PHE A 323 8.62 9.13 -27.80
CA PHE A 323 7.51 9.62 -27.00
C PHE A 323 7.98 10.24 -25.68
N GLN A 324 7.40 11.39 -25.36
CA GLN A 324 7.47 12.01 -24.04
C GLN A 324 6.19 11.69 -23.27
N ILE A 325 6.30 11.45 -21.96
CA ILE A 325 5.17 11.25 -21.05
C ILE A 325 5.04 12.45 -20.09
N SER A 326 3.81 12.83 -19.79
CA SER A 326 3.46 13.71 -18.67
C SER A 326 2.17 13.24 -18.01
N LEU A 327 2.02 13.52 -16.71
CA LEU A 327 0.94 13.00 -15.90
C LEU A 327 0.00 14.12 -15.49
N SER A 328 -1.30 13.84 -15.44
CA SER A 328 -2.32 14.75 -14.93
C SER A 328 -3.46 13.97 -14.30
N ASN A 329 -4.31 14.63 -13.52
CA ASN A 329 -5.57 14.01 -13.11
C ASN A 329 -6.43 13.75 -14.36
N SER A 330 -7.15 12.63 -14.37
CA SER A 330 -8.18 12.42 -15.37
C SER A 330 -9.33 13.43 -15.17
N PRO A 331 -10.13 13.73 -16.22
CA PRO A 331 -11.21 14.71 -16.13
C PRO A 331 -12.25 14.31 -15.07
N HIS A 332 -12.92 15.31 -14.48
CA HIS A 332 -14.03 15.07 -13.56
C HIS A 332 -15.06 14.11 -14.18
N HIS A 333 -15.55 13.15 -13.39
CA HIS A 333 -16.45 12.05 -13.79
C HIS A 333 -15.83 10.88 -14.57
N SER A 334 -14.50 10.85 -14.72
CA SER A 334 -13.80 9.65 -15.18
C SER A 334 -13.79 8.56 -14.11
N PRO A 335 -14.08 7.29 -14.43
CA PRO A 335 -13.83 6.16 -13.51
C PRO A 335 -12.34 5.90 -13.31
N TYR A 336 -11.48 6.48 -14.16
CA TYR A 336 -10.02 6.42 -14.09
C TYR A 336 -9.46 7.63 -13.35
N VAL A 337 -8.36 7.46 -12.64
CA VAL A 337 -7.81 8.46 -11.72
C VAL A 337 -6.64 9.23 -12.34
N THR A 338 -5.86 8.60 -13.24
CA THR A 338 -4.62 9.16 -13.78
C THR A 338 -4.63 9.20 -15.30
N ALA A 339 -4.36 10.38 -15.88
CA ALA A 339 -4.18 10.56 -17.31
C ALA A 339 -2.69 10.57 -17.67
N LEU A 340 -2.28 9.59 -18.47
CA LEU A 340 -0.95 9.49 -19.09
C LEU A 340 -0.98 10.20 -20.43
N ASN A 341 -0.28 11.32 -20.56
CA ASN A 341 -0.27 12.15 -21.77
C ASN A 341 1.01 11.92 -22.58
N PHE A 342 0.85 11.56 -23.84
CA PHE A 342 1.95 11.23 -24.75
C PHE A 342 2.07 12.25 -25.86
N ALA A 343 3.31 12.58 -26.22
CA ALA A 343 3.61 13.42 -27.39
C ALA A 343 4.87 12.93 -28.12
N SER A 344 4.84 12.90 -29.45
CA SER A 344 5.98 12.54 -30.29
C SER A 344 6.07 13.41 -31.56
N PRO A 345 7.28 13.83 -31.99
CA PRO A 345 7.45 14.46 -33.29
C PRO A 345 7.31 13.47 -34.46
N ILE A 346 7.27 12.17 -34.22
CA ILE A 346 7.25 11.11 -35.23
C ILE A 346 5.94 10.33 -35.13
N ILE A 347 5.35 10.01 -36.29
CA ILE A 347 4.26 9.05 -36.38
C ILE A 347 4.82 7.81 -37.06
N LYS A 348 4.86 6.70 -36.32
CA LYS A 348 5.26 5.40 -36.83
C LYS A 348 4.26 4.35 -36.36
N LYS A 349 4.11 3.29 -37.17
CA LYS A 349 3.31 2.14 -36.77
C LYS A 349 4.09 1.40 -35.69
N SER A 350 3.54 1.32 -34.49
CA SER A 350 4.23 0.71 -33.33
C SER A 350 3.24 0.27 -32.26
N VAL A 351 3.74 -0.46 -31.27
CA VAL A 351 3.06 -0.67 -29.99
C VAL A 351 3.85 0.10 -28.94
N LEU A 352 3.26 1.17 -28.43
CA LEU A 352 3.80 1.91 -27.29
C LEU A 352 3.50 1.11 -26.02
N SER A 353 4.54 0.72 -25.30
CA SER A 353 4.46 0.06 -23.98
C SER A 353 4.91 1.06 -22.92
N VAL A 354 4.11 1.18 -21.87
CA VAL A 354 4.30 2.11 -20.76
C VAL A 354 4.22 1.31 -19.47
N ARG A 355 5.36 1.11 -18.82
CA ARG A 355 5.47 0.33 -17.59
C ARG A 355 5.51 1.24 -16.38
N LEU A 356 4.65 0.98 -15.40
CA LEU A 356 4.76 1.54 -14.06
C LEU A 356 5.74 0.68 -13.27
N LEU A 357 6.94 1.21 -13.01
CA LEU A 357 8.05 0.49 -12.42
C LEU A 357 7.84 0.20 -10.94
N MET A 358 8.47 -0.86 -10.45
CA MET A 358 8.68 -1.11 -9.02
C MET A 358 10.01 -0.50 -8.64
N GLN A 359 10.04 0.35 -7.61
CA GLN A 359 11.26 1.01 -7.15
C GLN A 359 11.29 1.11 -5.63
N VAL A 360 12.49 1.01 -5.07
CA VAL A 360 12.74 1.33 -3.66
C VAL A 360 12.73 2.86 -3.51
N PRO A 361 11.91 3.44 -2.62
CA PRO A 361 11.86 4.87 -2.41
C PRO A 361 13.19 5.44 -1.90
N GLU A 362 13.53 6.65 -2.32
CA GLU A 362 14.78 7.31 -1.92
C GLU A 362 14.91 7.48 -0.40
N TRP A 363 13.78 7.70 0.28
CA TRP A 363 13.75 7.89 1.73
C TRP A 363 14.39 6.72 2.49
N THR A 364 14.35 5.50 1.95
CA THR A 364 14.96 4.32 2.58
C THR A 364 16.47 4.47 2.71
N THR A 365 17.11 5.10 1.72
CA THR A 365 18.55 5.40 1.74
C THR A 365 18.83 6.62 2.63
N GLN A 366 17.94 7.61 2.64
CA GLN A 366 18.06 8.80 3.48
C GLN A 366 17.90 8.49 4.99
N MET A 367 17.01 7.55 5.33
CA MET A 367 16.73 7.13 6.71
C MET A 367 17.65 6.01 7.20
N ASN A 368 18.55 5.52 6.35
CA ASN A 368 19.46 4.46 6.73
C ASN A 368 20.75 5.01 7.34
N ASP A 369 21.05 4.54 8.55
CA ASP A 369 22.39 4.61 9.11
C ASP A 369 23.17 3.36 8.65
N ASN A 370 24.30 3.56 7.95
CA ASN A 370 25.18 2.48 7.52
C ASN A 370 26.24 2.12 8.56
N GLU A 371 26.52 3.04 9.49
CA GLU A 371 27.57 2.86 10.48
C GLU A 371 27.00 2.24 11.76
N GLY A 372 25.89 2.78 12.28
CA GLY A 372 25.22 2.24 13.46
C GLY A 372 26.07 2.28 14.72
N LEU A 373 27.07 3.15 14.80
CA LEU A 373 28.04 3.21 15.90
C LEU A 373 27.77 4.37 16.85
N ASP A 374 27.65 5.59 16.32
CA ASP A 374 27.53 6.83 17.08
C ASP A 374 26.19 7.50 16.80
N ILE A 375 25.32 7.52 17.80
CA ILE A 375 23.99 8.12 17.69
C ILE A 375 24.02 9.66 17.69
N PHE A 376 25.13 10.26 18.08
CA PHE A 376 25.33 11.71 18.07
C PHE A 376 26.02 12.21 16.81
N ALA A 377 26.40 11.32 15.89
CA ALA A 377 26.86 11.70 14.57
C ALA A 377 25.77 12.48 13.81
N PRO A 378 26.14 13.37 12.86
CA PRO A 378 25.17 14.15 12.10
C PRO A 378 24.06 13.29 11.49
N ASP A 379 22.81 13.70 11.73
CA ASP A 379 21.58 13.02 11.30
C ASP A 379 21.31 11.61 11.89
N ALA A 380 22.22 11.00 12.64
CA ALA A 380 22.08 9.62 13.11
C ALA A 380 20.83 9.42 13.99
N MET A 381 20.46 10.42 14.80
CA MET A 381 19.23 10.41 15.61
C MET A 381 17.96 10.18 14.76
N ARG A 382 17.92 10.70 13.54
CA ARG A 382 16.76 10.57 12.64
C ARG A 382 16.78 9.30 11.79
N LYS A 383 17.79 8.45 11.94
CA LYS A 383 18.04 7.28 11.10
C LYS A 383 17.87 5.98 11.87
N THR A 384 17.72 4.89 11.12
CA THR A 384 17.67 3.52 11.59
C THR A 384 18.83 2.75 10.98
N PHE A 385 19.62 2.08 11.83
CA PHE A 385 20.75 1.31 11.34
C PHE A 385 20.27 0.08 10.55
N GLY A 386 20.63 0.05 9.26
CA GLY A 386 20.37 -1.06 8.35
C GLY A 386 18.96 -1.15 7.74
N ILE A 387 18.08 -0.16 7.94
CA ILE A 387 16.70 -0.19 7.38
C ILE A 387 16.67 -0.37 5.85
N LYS A 388 17.68 0.16 5.14
CA LYS A 388 17.81 -0.04 3.69
C LYS A 388 17.90 -1.54 3.35
N TYR A 389 18.70 -2.31 4.08
CA TYR A 389 18.92 -3.74 3.84
C TYR A 389 17.65 -4.56 4.11
N LEU A 390 16.86 -4.14 5.11
CA LEU A 390 15.55 -4.72 5.39
C LEU A 390 14.59 -4.50 4.21
N ILE A 391 14.46 -3.26 3.75
CA ILE A 391 13.57 -2.92 2.62
C ILE A 391 14.05 -3.54 1.30
N ASP A 392 15.35 -3.50 1.02
CA ASP A 392 15.95 -4.09 -0.19
C ASP A 392 15.73 -5.60 -0.23
N GLY A 393 15.84 -6.30 0.92
CA GLY A 393 15.56 -7.74 1.00
C GLY A 393 14.13 -8.08 0.60
N VAL A 394 13.16 -7.30 1.08
CA VAL A 394 11.75 -7.45 0.68
C VAL A 394 11.59 -7.12 -0.80
N PHE A 395 12.10 -5.98 -1.27
CA PHE A 395 12.00 -5.55 -2.66
C PHE A 395 12.57 -6.56 -3.65
N GLU A 396 13.73 -7.14 -3.34
CA GLU A 396 14.36 -8.18 -4.15
C GLU A 396 13.52 -9.46 -4.25
N ALA A 397 12.71 -9.78 -3.24
CA ALA A 397 11.81 -10.93 -3.30
C ALA A 397 10.67 -10.69 -4.30
N TYR A 398 10.11 -9.48 -4.33
CA TYR A 398 9.02 -9.09 -5.22
C TYR A 398 9.46 -8.93 -6.69
N THR A 399 10.70 -8.49 -6.90
CA THR A 399 11.21 -8.13 -8.25
C THR A 399 11.92 -9.28 -8.99
N ARG A 400 11.86 -10.51 -8.47
CA ARG A 400 12.52 -11.67 -9.10
C ARG A 400 12.02 -12.00 -10.50
N LYS A 401 10.74 -11.76 -10.77
CA LYS A 401 10.08 -12.10 -12.05
C LYS A 401 9.89 -10.89 -12.97
N THR A 402 9.70 -9.72 -12.39
CA THR A 402 9.37 -8.49 -13.11
C THR A 402 9.81 -7.28 -12.26
N ASP A 403 10.19 -6.19 -12.92
CA ASP A 403 10.57 -4.92 -12.29
C ASP A 403 9.45 -3.86 -12.43
N TYR A 404 8.23 -4.27 -12.77
CA TYR A 404 7.10 -3.36 -12.97
C TYR A 404 5.78 -3.90 -12.40
N TYR A 405 4.95 -2.98 -11.91
CA TYR A 405 3.61 -3.27 -11.42
C TYR A 405 2.65 -3.60 -12.56
N THR A 406 2.66 -2.83 -13.64
CA THR A 406 1.81 -3.07 -14.82
C THR A 406 2.44 -2.55 -16.12
N ASP A 407 1.96 -3.03 -17.27
CA ASP A 407 2.39 -2.64 -18.62
C ASP A 407 1.17 -2.27 -19.47
N ILE A 408 1.00 -0.97 -19.70
CA ILE A 408 -0.05 -0.41 -20.56
C ILE A 408 0.44 -0.43 -22.01
N ARG A 409 -0.32 -1.07 -22.90
CA ARG A 409 0.04 -1.20 -24.32
C ARG A 409 -0.96 -0.52 -25.23
N ILE A 410 -0.45 0.34 -26.10
CA ILE A 410 -1.21 1.12 -27.09
C ILE A 410 -0.69 0.83 -28.49
N SER A 411 -1.55 0.28 -29.35
CA SER A 411 -1.23 0.05 -30.75
C SER A 411 -1.48 1.32 -31.56
N ILE A 412 -0.48 1.79 -32.27
CA ILE A 412 -0.56 2.97 -33.13
C ILE A 412 -0.46 2.50 -34.58
N ASN A 413 -1.54 2.67 -35.32
CA ASN A 413 -1.61 2.43 -36.75
C ASN A 413 -1.75 3.77 -37.50
N LYS A 414 -1.03 3.91 -38.62
CA LYS A 414 -1.13 5.09 -39.48
C LYS A 414 -2.48 5.17 -40.17
#